data_AF-K7KKG8-F1
#
_entry.id   AF-K7KKG8-F1
#
_cell.length_a   1.000
_cell.length_b   1.000
_cell.length_c   1.000
_cell.angle_alpha   90.00
_cell.angle_beta   90.00
_cell.angle_gamma   90.00
#
_symmetry.space_group_name_H-M   'P 1'
#
loop_
_entity.id
_entity.type
_entity.pdbx_description
1 polymer ?
#
loop_
_entity_poly.entity_id
_entity_poly.type
_entity_poly.pdbx_seq_one_letter_code
_entity_poly.pdbx_strand_id
1 'polypeptide(L)'
;MREAISGIMTDSKEKNRKFVETIELQIRLKNYDPQKDKRFSGSVKLRHIPCPKMKICMLGDAQHVEEAEKVGLDYMDVEALKKLNKNKKLVKKLAKKYLVTQLLQQVIISVKQYHVRN
;
A
#
# COMPACT_ATOMS: atom_id res chain seq x y z
N MET A 1 1.31 -23.85 -16.33
CA MET A 1 1.12 -22.98 -15.14
C MET A 1 -0.34 -22.58 -14.93
N ARG A 2 -1.03 -21.98 -15.92
CA ARG A 2 -2.45 -21.60 -15.78
C ARG A 2 -3.36 -22.78 -15.42
N GLU A 3 -3.14 -23.94 -16.03
CA GLU A 3 -3.89 -25.17 -15.73
C GLU A 3 -3.73 -25.62 -14.29
N ALA A 4 -2.49 -25.68 -13.79
CA ALA A 4 -2.20 -26.03 -12.40
C ALA A 4 -2.88 -25.06 -11.41
N ILE A 5 -2.86 -23.76 -11.70
CA ILE A 5 -3.55 -22.75 -10.89
C ILE A 5 -5.07 -22.96 -10.94
N SER A 6 -5.61 -23.25 -12.13
CA SER A 6 -7.04 -23.51 -12.30
C SER A 6 -7.48 -24.76 -11.54
N GLY A 7 -6.70 -25.84 -11.58
CA GLY A 7 -6.98 -27.07 -10.83
C GLY A 7 -7.02 -26.82 -9.32
N ILE A 8 -5.99 -26.17 -8.77
CA ILE A 8 -5.95 -25.83 -7.33
C ILE A 8 -7.14 -24.94 -6.94
N MET A 9 -7.55 -24.02 -7.81
CA MET A 9 -8.69 -23.14 -7.55
C MET A 9 -10.03 -23.88 -7.55
N THR A 10 -10.19 -24.88 -8.42
CA THR A 10 -11.36 -25.77 -8.42
C THR A 10 -11.40 -26.63 -7.15
N ASP A 11 -10.27 -27.26 -6.78
CA ASP A 11 -10.18 -28.11 -5.58
C ASP A 11 -10.50 -27.32 -4.30
N SER A 12 -10.02 -26.07 -4.22
CA SER A 12 -10.31 -25.15 -3.11
C SER A 12 -11.80 -24.82 -2.99
N LYS A 13 -12.50 -24.64 -4.12
CA LYS A 13 -13.95 -24.40 -4.14
C LYS A 13 -14.77 -25.63 -3.79
N GLU A 14 -14.34 -26.81 -4.22
CA GLU A 14 -15.03 -28.07 -3.92
C GLU A 14 -14.93 -28.43 -2.43
N LYS A 15 -13.78 -28.15 -1.79
CA LYS A 15 -13.57 -28.38 -0.36
C LYS A 15 -13.37 -27.07 0.40
N ASN A 16 -14.47 -26.33 0.60
CA ASN A 16 -14.45 -25.09 1.37
C ASN A 16 -13.90 -25.28 2.78
N ARG A 17 -12.76 -24.66 3.07
CA ARG A 17 -12.12 -24.68 4.39
C ARG A 17 -12.44 -23.40 5.16
N LYS A 18 -12.52 -23.50 6.49
CA LYS A 18 -12.85 -22.38 7.39
C LYS A 18 -11.65 -21.43 7.66
N PHE A 19 -10.66 -21.39 6.77
CA PHE A 19 -9.48 -20.55 6.91
C PHE A 19 -9.04 -20.00 5.55
N VAL A 20 -8.25 -18.93 5.56
CA VAL A 20 -7.69 -18.33 4.34
C VAL A 20 -6.56 -19.22 3.81
N GLU A 21 -6.76 -19.82 2.64
CA GLU A 21 -5.74 -20.62 1.97
C GLU A 21 -4.68 -19.72 1.33
N THR A 22 -3.42 -20.08 1.49
CA THR A 22 -2.27 -19.40 0.88
C THR A 22 -1.50 -20.39 0.03
N ILE A 23 -1.19 -20.01 -1.20
CA ILE A 23 -0.39 -20.81 -2.12
C ILE A 23 0.93 -20.07 -2.35
N GLU A 24 2.04 -20.74 -2.08
CA GLU A 24 3.37 -20.24 -2.40
C GLU A 24 3.88 -20.90 -3.68
N LEU A 25 4.42 -20.09 -4.59
CA LEU A 25 5.00 -20.55 -5.84
C LEU A 25 6.49 -20.23 -5.86
N GLN A 26 7.32 -21.27 -5.98
CA GLN A 26 8.75 -21.12 -6.17
C GLN A 26 9.12 -21.27 -7.65
N ILE A 27 9.84 -20.29 -8.20
CA ILE A 27 10.39 -20.32 -9.55
C ILE A 27 11.91 -20.37 -9.44
N ARG A 28 12.54 -21.42 -9.98
CA ARG A 28 14.00 -21.52 -10.09
C ARG A 28 14.40 -21.30 -11.54
N LEU A 29 15.42 -20.46 -11.74
CA LEU A 29 16.02 -20.22 -13.04
C LEU A 29 17.30 -21.05 -13.15
N LYS A 30 17.45 -21.82 -14.24
CA LYS A 30 18.69 -22.56 -14.50
C LYS A 30 19.81 -21.56 -14.79
N ASN A 31 21.00 -21.81 -14.27
CA ASN A 31 22.21 -21.00 -14.48
C ASN A 31 22.08 -19.54 -14.02
N TYR A 32 21.25 -19.26 -13.01
CA TYR A 32 21.14 -17.94 -12.39
C TYR A 32 21.60 -18.01 -10.94
N ASP A 33 22.62 -17.22 -10.60
CA ASP A 33 23.15 -17.07 -9.25
C ASP A 33 22.83 -15.67 -8.71
N PRO A 34 21.93 -15.53 -7.71
CA PRO A 34 21.57 -14.23 -7.16
C PRO A 34 22.72 -13.47 -6.48
N GLN A 35 23.86 -14.12 -6.22
CA GLN A 35 25.06 -13.47 -5.69
C GLN A 35 25.98 -12.88 -6.78
N LYS A 36 25.94 -13.44 -8.00
CA LYS A 36 26.86 -13.08 -9.09
C LYS A 36 26.16 -12.34 -10.22
N ASP A 37 24.92 -12.71 -10.53
CA ASP A 37 24.15 -12.14 -11.62
C ASP A 37 23.36 -10.91 -11.18
N LYS A 38 23.17 -9.97 -12.11
CA LYS A 38 22.33 -8.78 -11.84
C LYS A 38 20.91 -9.22 -11.51
N ARG A 39 20.34 -8.62 -10.46
CA ARG A 39 18.95 -8.87 -10.05
C ARG A 39 17.99 -8.35 -11.13
N PHE A 40 17.03 -9.18 -11.54
CA PHE A 40 15.95 -8.71 -12.42
C PHE A 40 15.13 -7.64 -11.69
N SER A 41 15.15 -6.41 -12.20
CA SER A 41 14.29 -5.32 -11.73
C SER A 41 13.14 -5.12 -12.71
N GLY A 42 11.92 -5.40 -12.26
CA GLY A 42 10.70 -5.12 -13.01
C GLY A 42 9.55 -4.81 -12.06
N SER A 43 8.72 -3.85 -12.42
CA SER A 43 7.52 -3.50 -11.65
C SER A 43 6.31 -4.21 -12.25
N VAL A 44 5.59 -4.98 -11.45
CA VAL A 44 4.33 -5.62 -11.85
C VAL A 44 3.18 -4.92 -11.15
N LYS A 45 2.18 -4.45 -11.90
CA LYS A 45 0.93 -3.95 -11.32
C LYS A 45 0.05 -5.15 -10.95
N LEU A 46 -0.16 -5.37 -9.66
CA LEU A 46 -1.12 -6.38 -9.19
C LEU A 46 -2.54 -5.96 -9.58
N ARG A 47 -3.37 -6.92 -9.99
CA ARG A 47 -4.79 -6.68 -10.28
C ARG A 47 -5.57 -6.29 -9.02
N HIS A 48 -5.18 -6.87 -7.88
CA HIS A 48 -5.77 -6.57 -6.59
C HIS A 48 -4.90 -5.55 -5.84
N ILE A 49 -5.52 -4.48 -5.34
CA ILE A 49 -4.85 -3.49 -4.51
C ILE A 49 -4.49 -4.18 -3.18
N PRO A 50 -3.20 -4.28 -2.81
CA PRO A 50 -2.77 -5.05 -1.63
C PRO A 50 -3.31 -4.48 -0.32
N CYS A 51 -3.65 -3.18 -0.30
CA CYS A 51 -4.26 -2.54 0.86
C CYS A 51 -5.40 -1.62 0.42
N PRO A 52 -6.63 -2.16 0.26
CA PRO A 52 -7.79 -1.38 -0.19
C PRO A 52 -8.17 -0.25 0.76
N LYS A 53 -7.78 -0.35 2.04
CA LYS A 53 -8.13 0.59 3.11
C LYS A 53 -6.94 1.43 3.57
N MET A 54 -5.96 1.72 2.70
CA MET A 54 -4.96 2.74 3.03
C MET A 54 -5.63 4.11 3.06
N LYS A 55 -5.72 4.68 4.26
CA LYS A 55 -6.01 6.11 4.42
C LYS A 55 -4.68 6.83 4.57
N ILE A 56 -4.52 7.88 3.79
CA ILE A 56 -3.33 8.72 3.74
C ILE A 56 -3.74 10.10 4.27
N CYS A 57 -2.93 10.68 5.15
CA CYS A 57 -3.12 12.04 5.62
C CYS A 57 -1.86 12.87 5.36
N MET A 58 -2.05 14.03 4.74
CA MET A 58 -1.02 15.04 4.48
C MET A 58 -0.75 15.85 5.75
N LEU A 59 0.50 15.85 6.20
CA LEU A 59 0.98 16.69 7.29
C LEU A 59 1.91 17.75 6.70
N GLY A 60 1.59 19.03 6.85
CA GLY A 60 2.43 20.08 6.29
C GLY A 60 1.97 21.48 6.68
N ASP A 61 2.67 22.46 6.11
CA ASP A 61 2.31 23.87 6.18
C ASP A 61 1.14 24.21 5.22
N ALA A 62 0.79 25.50 5.16
CA ALA A 62 -0.29 26.01 4.32
C ALA A 62 -0.17 25.61 2.84
N GLN A 63 1.05 25.53 2.28
CA GLN A 63 1.24 25.15 0.88
C GLN A 63 0.85 23.69 0.64
N HIS A 64 1.27 22.79 1.54
CA HIS A 64 0.93 21.37 1.45
C HIS A 64 -0.56 21.11 1.70
N VAL A 65 -1.18 21.89 2.59
CA VAL A 65 -2.62 21.81 2.87
C VAL A 65 -3.43 22.22 1.64
N GLU A 66 -3.06 23.31 0.97
CA GLU A 66 -3.73 23.76 -0.26
C GLU A 66 -3.59 22.71 -1.38
N GLU A 67 -2.41 22.11 -1.54
CA GLU A 67 -2.21 21.01 -2.48
C GLU A 67 -3.04 19.77 -2.15
N ALA A 68 -3.17 19.43 -0.86
CA ALA A 68 -3.95 18.29 -0.41
C ALA A 68 -5.46 18.52 -0.65
N GLU A 69 -5.94 19.73 -0.36
CA GLU A 69 -7.33 20.13 -0.56
C GLU A 69 -7.71 20.08 -2.04
N LYS A 70 -6.85 20.58 -2.94
CA LYS A 70 -7.05 20.50 -4.40
C LYS A 70 -7.19 19.06 -4.92
N VAL A 71 -6.58 18.09 -4.24
CA VAL A 71 -6.60 16.66 -4.61
C VAL A 71 -7.72 15.90 -3.87
N GLY A 72 -8.35 16.51 -2.87
CA GLY A 72 -9.33 15.83 -2.00
C GLY A 72 -8.69 14.83 -1.03
N LEU A 73 -7.45 15.07 -0.60
CA LEU A 73 -6.77 14.24 0.40
C LEU A 73 -7.00 14.77 1.82
N ASP A 74 -7.17 13.85 2.78
CA ASP A 74 -7.20 14.20 4.21
C ASP A 74 -5.89 14.94 4.56
N TYR A 75 -5.98 16.11 5.20
CA TYR A 75 -4.82 16.88 5.65
C TYR A 75 -4.93 17.24 7.13
N MET A 76 -3.79 17.52 7.75
CA MET A 76 -3.70 18.12 9.06
C MET A 76 -2.62 19.19 9.07
N ASP A 77 -3.02 20.38 9.49
CA ASP A 77 -2.13 21.51 9.65
C ASP A 77 -1.23 21.40 10.89
N VAL A 78 -0.17 22.21 10.92
CA VAL A 78 0.80 22.33 12.00
C VAL A 78 0.13 22.62 13.35
N GLU A 79 -0.96 23.39 13.37
CA GLU A 79 -1.72 23.67 14.60
C GLU A 79 -2.41 22.43 15.17
N ALA A 80 -3.00 21.59 14.30
CA ALA A 80 -3.62 20.34 14.71
C ALA A 80 -2.56 19.37 15.26
N LEU A 81 -1.36 19.36 14.68
CA LEU A 81 -0.23 18.56 15.14
C LEU A 81 0.25 18.96 16.54
N LYS A 82 0.34 20.27 16.83
CA LYS A 82 0.71 20.78 18.16
C LYS A 82 -0.28 20.36 19.25
N LYS A 83 -1.58 20.34 18.95
CA LYS A 83 -2.63 19.88 19.89
C LYS A 83 -2.52 18.38 20.18
N LEU A 84 -2.08 17.58 19.20
CA LEU A 84 -1.98 16.12 19.33
C LEU A 84 -0.72 15.64 20.05
N ASN A 85 0.40 16.35 19.91
CA ASN A 85 1.67 15.97 20.54
C ASN A 85 1.58 15.88 22.08
N LYS A 86 0.65 16.61 22.70
CA LYS A 86 0.41 16.52 24.14
C LYS A 86 -0.23 15.19 24.57
N ASN A 87 -0.94 14.51 23.66
CA ASN A 87 -1.77 13.34 23.96
C ASN A 87 -1.33 12.08 23.19
N LYS A 88 -0.44 11.28 23.78
CA LYS A 88 0.05 9.99 23.22
C LYS A 88 -1.07 9.03 22.78
N LYS A 89 -2.23 9.06 23.46
CA LYS A 89 -3.42 8.24 23.10
C LYS A 89 -4.02 8.66 21.75
N LEU A 90 -4.10 9.96 21.46
CA LEU A 90 -4.64 10.46 20.18
C LEU A 90 -3.66 10.21 19.03
N VAL A 91 -2.37 10.41 19.26
CA VAL A 91 -1.32 10.09 18.27
C VAL A 91 -1.36 8.62 17.88
N LYS A 92 -1.50 7.70 18.84
CA LYS A 92 -1.64 6.26 18.55
C LYS A 92 -2.93 5.92 17.79
N LYS A 93 -4.04 6.63 18.04
CA LYS A 93 -5.29 6.44 17.29
C LYS A 93 -5.14 6.93 15.84
N LEU A 94 -4.46 8.06 15.63
CA LEU A 94 -4.19 8.58 14.30
C LEU A 94 -3.24 7.67 13.51
N ALA A 95 -2.16 7.19 14.11
CA ALA A 95 -1.24 6.24 13.46
C ALA A 95 -1.93 4.90 13.10
N LYS A 96 -2.97 4.50 13.85
CA LYS A 96 -3.79 3.33 13.48
C LYS A 96 -4.78 3.64 12.35
N LYS A 97 -5.26 4.89 12.25
CA LYS A 97 -6.20 5.34 11.21
C LYS A 97 -5.50 5.60 9.88
N TYR A 98 -4.31 6.21 9.92
CA TYR A 98 -3.49 6.57 8.78
C TYR A 98 -2.22 5.73 8.78
N LEU A 99 -2.08 4.84 7.79
CA LEU A 99 -0.92 3.96 7.69
C LEU A 99 0.35 4.75 7.29
N VAL A 100 0.19 5.83 6.53
CA VAL A 100 1.27 6.70 6.07
C VAL A 100 1.02 8.10 6.63
N THR A 101 1.85 8.50 7.60
CA THR A 101 1.78 9.83 8.25
C THR A 101 2.90 10.78 7.80
N GLN A 102 3.90 10.29 7.06
CA GLN A 102 4.93 11.14 6.46
C GLN A 102 4.85 11.00 4.95
N LEU A 103 4.36 12.06 4.29
CA LEU A 103 4.39 12.15 2.85
C LEU A 103 5.53 13.10 2.50
N LEU A 104 6.69 12.52 2.20
CA LEU A 104 7.66 13.19 1.34
C LEU A 104 6.98 13.49 0.01
N GLN A 105 7.37 14.60 -0.63
CA GLN A 105 6.83 15.09 -1.91
C GLN A 105 6.61 14.00 -2.97
N GLN A 106 7.46 12.95 -2.98
CA GLN A 106 7.35 11.80 -3.90
C GLN A 106 6.06 10.97 -3.73
N VAL A 107 5.52 10.86 -2.51
CA VAL A 107 4.31 10.06 -2.25
C VAL A 107 3.06 10.81 -2.76
N ILE A 108 3.03 12.14 -2.69
CA ILE A 108 1.92 12.96 -3.20
C ILE A 108 1.69 12.72 -4.69
N ILE A 109 2.77 12.70 -5.49
CA ILE A 109 2.70 12.42 -6.94
C ILE A 109 2.13 11.02 -7.17
N SER A 110 2.56 10.05 -6.38
CA SER A 110 2.08 8.66 -6.50
C SER A 110 0.59 8.52 -6.16
N VAL A 111 0.10 9.28 -5.18
CA VAL A 111 -1.32 9.31 -4.80
C VAL A 111 -2.17 10.06 -5.83
N LYS A 112 -1.68 11.20 -6.37
CA LYS A 112 -2.34 11.90 -7.50
C LYS A 112 -2.51 10.97 -8.70
N GLN A 113 -1.49 10.19 -9.04
CA GLN A 113 -1.55 9.16 -10.10
C GLN A 113 -2.52 8.02 -9.76
N TYR A 114 -2.73 7.72 -8.48
CA TYR A 114 -3.68 6.70 -8.04
C TYR A 114 -5.13 7.17 -8.15
N HIS A 115 -5.41 8.43 -7.79
CA HIS A 115 -6.76 9.00 -7.85
C HIS A 115 -7.21 9.35 -9.28
N VAL A 116 -6.30 9.84 -10.14
CA VAL A 116 -6.62 10.27 -11.51
C VAL A 116 -6.77 9.09 -12.51
N ARG A 117 -6.62 7.84 -12.08
CA ARG A 117 -6.68 6.65 -12.96
C ARG A 117 -7.98 5.84 -12.87
N ASN A 118 -9.06 6.43 -12.37
CA ASN A 118 -10.40 5.85 -12.41
C ASN A 118 -11.30 6.62 -13.38
#